data_AF-A0A967YCJ6-F1
#
_entry.id   AF-A0A967YCJ6-F1
#
_cell.length_a   1.000
_cell.length_b   1.000
_cell.length_c   1.000
_cell.angle_alpha   90.00
_cell.angle_beta   90.00
_cell.angle_gamma   90.00
#
_symmetry.space_group_name_H-M   'P 1'
#
loop_
_entity.id
_entity.type
_entity.pdbx_description
1 polymer ?
#
loop_
_entity_poly.entity_id
_entity_poly.type
_entity_poly.pdbx_seq_one_letter_code
_entity_poly.pdbx_strand_id
1 'polypeptide(L)' 'ERHPDVVLSVDTYRAAVAEAACAAGADLINDAWGGTDPALPTVAAEYDAALVCSHAGELPPRTDPHRVA' A
#
# COMPACT_ATOMS: atom_id res chain seq x y z
N GLU A 1 -16.91 -5.76 -19.49
CA GLU A 1 -17.85 -5.13 -18.53
C GLU A 1 -17.04 -4.31 -17.53
N ARG A 2 -17.59 -3.29 -16.86
CA ARG A 2 -16.89 -2.53 -15.79
C ARG A 2 -17.47 -2.90 -14.43
N HIS A 3 -16.65 -2.92 -13.38
CA HIS A 3 -17.04 -3.30 -12.00
C HIS A 3 -16.83 -2.14 -11.02
N PRO A 4 -17.66 -1.10 -11.04
CA PRO A 4 -17.44 0.14 -10.27
C PRO A 4 -17.55 -0.05 -8.75
N ASP A 5 -18.20 -1.11 -8.28
CA ASP A 5 -18.42 -1.38 -6.85
C ASP A 5 -17.32 -2.26 -6.23
N VAL A 6 -16.33 -2.67 -7.02
CA VAL A 6 -15.22 -3.50 -6.53
C VAL A 6 -14.15 -2.60 -5.95
N VAL A 7 -13.88 -2.78 -4.66
CA VAL A 7 -12.77 -2.12 -3.96
C VAL A 7 -11.44 -2.60 -4.54
N LEU A 8 -10.59 -1.65 -4.93
CA LEU A 8 -9.25 -1.89 -5.44
C LEU A 8 -8.22 -1.60 -4.36
N SER A 9 -7.43 -2.62 -4.00
CA SER A 9 -6.32 -2.51 -3.07
C SER A 9 -4.98 -2.53 -3.82
N VAL A 10 -4.05 -1.67 -3.40
CA VAL A 10 -2.63 -1.73 -3.79
C VAL A 10 -1.79 -2.23 -2.62
N ASP A 11 -1.03 -3.31 -2.84
CA ASP A 11 -0.06 -3.82 -1.87
C ASP A 11 1.28 -3.12 -2.08
N THR A 12 1.59 -2.15 -1.22
CA THR A 12 2.82 -1.38 -1.29
C THR A 12 3.15 -0.73 0.05
N TYR A 13 4.43 -0.70 0.38
CA TYR A 13 4.98 0.10 1.48
C TYR A 13 5.58 1.43 1.00
N ARG A 14 5.58 1.70 -0.32
CA ARG A 14 6.25 2.87 -0.94
C ARG A 14 5.23 3.95 -1.26
N ALA A 15 5.42 5.16 -0.73
CA ALA A 15 4.50 6.28 -0.92
C ALA A 15 4.29 6.62 -2.40
N ALA A 16 5.36 6.67 -3.20
CA ALA A 16 5.26 6.98 -4.62
C ALA A 16 4.43 5.94 -5.43
N VAL A 17 4.43 4.67 -5.00
CA VAL A 17 3.60 3.63 -5.65
C VAL A 17 2.14 3.78 -5.22
N ALA A 18 1.90 4.07 -3.94
CA ALA A 18 0.56 4.33 -3.44
C ALA A 18 -0.06 5.57 -4.10
N GLU A 19 0.69 6.65 -4.25
CA GLU A 19 0.24 7.89 -4.91
C GLU A 19 -0.20 7.60 -6.36
N ALA A 20 0.64 6.89 -7.13
CA ALA A 20 0.31 6.51 -8.50
C ALA A 20 -0.92 5.59 -8.58
N ALA A 21 -1.08 4.66 -7.63
CA ALA A 21 -2.20 3.74 -7.60
C ALA A 21 -3.51 4.43 -7.19
N CYS A 22 -3.49 5.29 -6.16
CA CYS A 22 -4.64 6.08 -5.74
C CYS A 22 -5.06 7.08 -6.84
N ALA A 23 -4.10 7.71 -7.52
CA ALA A 23 -4.39 8.54 -8.70
C ALA A 23 -5.04 7.76 -9.85
N ALA A 24 -4.81 6.44 -9.93
CA ALA A 24 -5.45 5.55 -10.90
C ALA A 24 -6.79 4.95 -10.41
N GLY A 25 -7.21 5.25 -9.18
CA GLY A 25 -8.49 4.80 -8.60
C GLY A 25 -8.39 3.64 -7.61
N ALA A 26 -7.24 3.43 -6.97
CA ALA A 26 -7.17 2.52 -5.81
C ALA A 26 -7.86 3.13 -4.58
N ASP A 27 -8.68 2.34 -3.91
CA ASP A 27 -9.46 2.73 -2.73
C ASP A 27 -8.73 2.43 -1.41
N LEU A 28 -7.78 1.49 -1.44
CA LEU A 28 -7.11 0.96 -0.26
C LEU A 28 -5.61 0.75 -0.51
N ILE A 29 -4.81 1.16 0.45
CA ILE A 29 -3.37 0.90 0.53
C ILE A 29 -3.15 -0.20 1.58
N ASN A 30 -2.53 -1.30 1.14
CA ASN A 30 -2.10 -2.37 2.02
C ASN A 30 -0.58 -2.27 2.25
N ASP A 31 -0.20 -1.76 3.41
CA ASP A 31 1.20 -1.73 3.87
C ASP A 31 1.50 -2.99 4.68
N ALA A 32 2.10 -3.96 4.00
CA ALA A 32 2.56 -5.20 4.60
C ALA A 32 3.83 -5.03 5.48
N TRP A 33 4.42 -3.83 5.52
CA TRP A 33 5.74 -3.55 6.11
C TRP A 33 5.71 -2.54 7.25
N GLY A 34 4.54 -2.28 7.82
CA GLY A 34 4.41 -1.63 9.13
C GLY A 34 4.82 -0.15 9.16
N GLY A 35 4.61 0.59 8.07
CA GLY A 35 4.89 2.02 8.01
C GLY A 35 6.35 2.34 7.73
N THR A 36 7.06 1.49 6.96
CA THR A 36 8.48 1.71 6.65
C THR A 36 8.71 3.04 5.92
N ASP A 37 7.79 3.42 5.01
CA ASP A 37 7.78 4.75 4.40
C ASP A 37 6.87 5.69 5.22
N PRO A 38 7.42 6.69 5.93
CA PRO A 38 6.62 7.56 6.79
C PRO A 38 5.67 8.49 6.02
N ALA A 39 5.83 8.62 4.70
CA ALA A 39 4.94 9.42 3.86
C ALA A 39 3.66 8.67 3.46
N LEU A 40 3.62 7.33 3.61
CA LEU A 40 2.49 6.50 3.16
C LEU A 40 1.14 6.90 3.81
N PRO A 41 1.06 7.22 5.13
CA PRO A 41 -0.19 7.69 5.72
C PRO A 41 -0.65 9.05 5.19
N THR A 42 0.27 9.92 4.77
CA THR A 42 -0.07 11.20 4.15
C THR A 42 -0.73 11.00 2.79
N VAL A 43 -0.22 10.06 1.98
CA VAL A 43 -0.85 9.68 0.71
C VAL A 43 -2.25 9.13 0.94
N ALA A 44 -2.41 8.22 1.91
CA ALA A 44 -3.73 7.69 2.26
C ALA A 44 -4.74 8.80 2.59
N ALA A 45 -4.32 9.78 3.40
CA ALA A 45 -5.15 10.92 3.78
C ALA A 45 -5.45 11.87 2.61
N GLU A 46 -4.50 12.08 1.69
CA GLU A 46 -4.68 12.96 0.52
C GLU A 46 -5.72 12.43 -0.46
N TYR A 47 -5.76 11.11 -0.65
CA TYR A 47 -6.65 10.45 -1.61
C TYR A 47 -7.93 9.87 -0.98
N ASP A 48 -8.16 10.08 0.32
CA ASP A 48 -9.24 9.44 1.09
C ASP A 48 -9.22 7.90 0.96
N ALA A 49 -8.03 7.32 0.85
CA ALA A 49 -7.83 5.88 0.73
C ALA A 49 -7.71 5.23 2.12
N ALA A 50 -8.29 4.05 2.27
CA ALA A 50 -8.11 3.24 3.48
C ALA A 50 -6.64 2.79 3.60
N LEU A 51 -6.11 2.71 4.82
CA LEU A 51 -4.76 2.20 5.09
C LEU A 51 -4.81 0.97 5.99
N VAL A 52 -4.28 -0.15 5.52
CA VAL A 52 -3.96 -1.31 6.33
C VAL A 52 -2.47 -1.26 6.67
N CYS A 53 -2.14 -1.25 7.96
CA CYS A 53 -0.76 -1.29 8.45
C CYS A 53 -0.52 -2.60 9.19
N SER A 54 0.28 -3.49 8.58
CA SER A 54 0.56 -4.82 9.12
C SER A 54 1.85 -4.85 9.94
N HIS A 55 1.87 -5.63 11.03
CA HIS A 55 3.10 -5.89 11.77
C HIS A 55 4.02 -6.84 10.98
N ALA A 56 5.25 -6.39 10.67
CA ALA A 56 6.23 -7.13 9.86
C ALA A 56 7.38 -7.78 10.65
N GLY A 57 7.28 -7.87 11.99
CA GLY A 57 8.29 -8.56 12.81
C GLY A 57 9.69 -7.94 12.76
N GLU A 58 9.80 -6.62 12.59
CA GLU A 58 11.07 -5.86 12.47
C GLU A 58 11.95 -6.27 11.27
N LEU A 59 11.40 -7.03 10.31
CA LEU A 59 12.11 -7.40 9.09
C LEU A 59 12.18 -6.21 8.13
N PRO A 60 13.32 -6.01 7.44
CA PRO A 60 13.39 -5.00 6.38
C PRO A 60 12.50 -5.39 5.19
N PRO A 61 11.92 -4.40 4.47
CA PRO A 61 11.10 -4.69 3.30
C PRO A 61 11.83 -5.54 2.26
N ARG A 62 11.14 -6.54 1.75
CA ARG A 62 11.60 -7.34 0.63
C ARG A 62 11.33 -6.61 -0.68
N THR A 63 12.34 -6.58 -1.54
CA THR A 63 12.18 -6.14 -2.94
C THR A 63 12.16 -7.30 -3.91
N ASP A 64 12.80 -8.43 -3.56
CA ASP A 64 12.83 -9.63 -4.42
C ASP A 64 11.80 -10.68 -3.97
N PRO A 65 11.13 -11.37 -4.90
CA PRO A 65 10.10 -12.38 -4.61
C PRO A 65 10.70 -13.73 -4.12
N HIS A 66 11.93 -13.74 -3.64
CA HIS A 66 12.58 -14.93 -3.13
C HIS A 66 12.21 -15.17 -1.65
N ARG A 67 11.94 -16.43 -1.33
CA ARG A 67 11.64 -16.88 0.04
C ARG A 67 12.84 -16.54 0.94
N VAL A 68 12.59 -16.11 2.18
CA VAL A 68 13.65 -16.06 3.20
C VAL A 68 14.18 -17.48 3.36
N ALA A 69 15.51 -17.63 3.29
CA ALA A 69 16.17 -18.82 3.80
C ALA A 69 15.99 -18.88 5.32
#